data_AF-A0A9X8BNT4-F1
#
_entry.id   AF-A0A9X8BNT4-F1
#
_cell.length_a   1.000
_cell.length_b   1.000
_cell.length_c   1.000
_cell.angle_alpha   90.00
_cell.angle_beta   90.00
_cell.angle_gamma   90.00
#
_symmetry.space_group_name_H-M   'P 1'
#
loop_
_entity.id
_entity.type
_entity.pdbx_description
1 polymer ?
#
loop_
_entity_poly.entity_id
_entity_poly.type
_entity_poly.pdbx_seq_one_letter_code
_entity_poly.pdbx_strand_id
1 'polypeptide(L)'
;MDIYDIRKRNLLPKDYENILAPDIAKNIIKKEYFIENSPNNILGSIDGYTIKRHHGFKYGLPHDPLGHQKEKHIDSLVDKGVVVVVRPNVSTRNRFYYPFFIAENAELFCVQDLSFNAVFIRTILNGFKDSVAMHGRPAPTRSTFVPVTPEFGPGYWKTSETDFHGVKNAAVMMLNRATSMGDQGRVFGSDGKDYMNTSRDKIQLWTPIPESVSSDTREILYNRSVIRRYGEKRTVYQKYLEGDDAWAQSGKSWQWIPGVRDEDYEFKK
;
A
#
# COMPACT_ATOMS: atom_id res chain seq x y z
N MET A 1 -22.46 -9.74 -0.27
CA MET A 1 -21.62 -10.59 0.60
C MET A 1 -21.54 -11.87 -0.15
N ASP A 2 -20.37 -12.16 -0.66
CA ASP A 2 -20.22 -13.10 -1.75
C ASP A 2 -19.04 -14.01 -1.42
N ILE A 3 -19.19 -15.28 -1.78
CA ILE A 3 -18.20 -16.32 -1.50
C ILE A 3 -17.43 -16.56 -2.79
N TYR A 4 -16.11 -16.50 -2.69
CA TYR A 4 -15.21 -16.69 -3.82
C TYR A 4 -14.26 -17.85 -3.55
N ASP A 5 -14.00 -18.64 -4.59
CA ASP A 5 -12.82 -19.51 -4.65
C ASP A 5 -11.72 -18.78 -5.40
N ILE A 6 -10.67 -18.42 -4.68
CA ILE A 6 -9.55 -17.63 -5.21
C ILE A 6 -8.87 -18.33 -6.40
N ARG A 7 -8.96 -19.67 -6.48
CA ARG A 7 -8.34 -20.45 -7.57
C ARG A 7 -9.10 -20.32 -8.89
N LYS A 8 -10.41 -20.07 -8.86
CA LYS A 8 -11.30 -20.15 -10.04
C LYS A 8 -11.65 -18.80 -10.70
N ARG A 9 -11.02 -17.72 -10.22
CA ARG A 9 -11.03 -16.32 -10.73
C ARG A 9 -12.19 -15.39 -10.27
N ASN A 10 -11.86 -14.09 -10.36
CA ASN A 10 -12.67 -12.85 -10.35
C ASN A 10 -12.75 -12.02 -9.06
N LEU A 11 -11.69 -12.01 -8.24
CA LEU A 11 -11.50 -10.92 -7.28
C LEU A 11 -10.74 -9.78 -7.97
N LEU A 12 -11.34 -8.59 -8.03
CA LEU A 12 -10.58 -7.40 -8.42
C LEU A 12 -9.54 -7.12 -7.34
N PRO A 13 -8.40 -6.48 -7.66
CA PRO A 13 -7.38 -6.17 -6.66
C PRO A 13 -7.94 -5.39 -5.46
N LYS A 14 -8.95 -4.55 -5.70
CA LYS A 14 -9.62 -3.77 -4.65
C LYS A 14 -10.53 -4.59 -3.73
N ASP A 15 -10.94 -5.80 -4.11
CA ASP A 15 -11.80 -6.65 -3.29
C ASP A 15 -11.02 -7.41 -2.21
N TYR A 16 -9.71 -7.57 -2.39
CA TYR A 16 -8.85 -8.27 -1.43
C TYR A 16 -8.82 -7.62 -0.06
N GLU A 17 -8.94 -6.29 0.00
CA GLU A 17 -9.02 -5.56 1.26
C GLU A 17 -10.39 -5.69 1.96
N ASN A 18 -11.37 -6.29 1.29
CA ASN A 18 -12.72 -6.53 1.80
C ASN A 18 -12.96 -8.02 2.15
N ILE A 19 -11.91 -8.83 2.10
CA ILE A 19 -11.92 -10.22 2.57
C ILE A 19 -12.13 -10.23 4.08
N LEU A 20 -13.04 -11.06 4.55
CA LEU A 20 -13.31 -11.25 5.98
C LEU A 20 -12.32 -12.21 6.63
N ALA A 21 -12.07 -12.01 7.92
CA ALA A 21 -11.29 -12.94 8.74
C ALA A 21 -11.90 -14.36 8.72
N PRO A 22 -11.07 -15.44 8.74
CA PRO A 22 -11.53 -16.82 8.63
C PRO A 22 -12.65 -17.20 9.60
N ASP A 23 -12.55 -16.83 10.88
CA ASP A 23 -13.55 -17.17 11.90
C ASP A 23 -14.91 -16.52 11.62
N ILE A 24 -14.88 -15.27 11.14
CA ILE A 24 -16.09 -14.54 10.74
C ILE A 24 -16.68 -15.16 9.48
N ALA A 25 -15.84 -15.48 8.49
CA ALA A 25 -16.25 -16.13 7.26
C ALA A 25 -16.95 -17.47 7.53
N LYS A 26 -16.36 -18.34 8.37
CA LYS A 26 -16.96 -19.63 8.76
C LYS A 26 -18.32 -19.45 9.44
N ASN A 27 -18.43 -18.50 10.37
CA ASN A 27 -19.68 -18.21 11.08
C ASN A 27 -20.79 -17.75 10.12
N ILE A 28 -20.45 -16.91 9.13
CA ILE A 28 -21.37 -16.45 8.10
C ILE A 28 -21.81 -17.63 7.21
N ILE A 29 -20.86 -18.44 6.73
CA ILE A 29 -21.15 -19.61 5.88
C ILE A 29 -22.12 -20.55 6.59
N LYS A 30 -21.86 -20.91 7.85
CA LYS A 30 -22.71 -21.81 8.65
C LYS A 30 -24.11 -21.27 8.93
N LYS A 31 -24.27 -19.94 9.00
CA LYS A 31 -25.55 -19.31 9.34
C LYS A 31 -26.41 -18.99 8.12
N GLU A 32 -25.79 -18.55 7.04
CA GLU A 32 -26.47 -17.94 5.90
C GLU A 32 -26.48 -18.82 4.64
N TYR A 33 -25.73 -19.92 4.62
CA TYR A 33 -25.58 -20.75 3.44
C TYR A 33 -25.75 -22.25 3.74
N PHE A 34 -26.20 -22.99 2.73
CA PHE A 34 -26.18 -24.45 2.74
C PHE A 34 -25.26 -24.99 1.63
N ILE A 35 -24.63 -26.12 1.90
CA ILE A 35 -23.65 -26.77 1.01
C ILE A 35 -24.34 -27.93 0.31
N GLU A 36 -24.46 -27.86 -1.02
CA GLU A 36 -25.03 -28.92 -1.84
C GLU A 36 -23.93 -29.69 -2.59
N ASN A 37 -24.01 -31.02 -2.58
CA ASN A 37 -23.11 -31.87 -3.38
C ASN A 37 -23.45 -31.70 -4.86
N SER A 38 -22.45 -31.36 -5.67
CA SER A 38 -22.63 -31.23 -7.11
C SER A 38 -21.53 -31.98 -7.86
N PRO A 39 -21.61 -33.32 -7.94
CA PRO A 39 -20.56 -34.17 -8.51
C PRO A 39 -20.24 -33.89 -9.99
N ASN A 40 -21.14 -33.22 -10.72
CA ASN A 40 -20.98 -32.92 -12.15
C ASN A 40 -20.70 -31.43 -12.45
N ASN A 41 -20.44 -30.59 -11.45
CA ASN A 41 -20.29 -29.15 -11.69
C ASN A 41 -18.84 -28.76 -11.97
N ILE A 42 -18.45 -28.86 -13.24
CA ILE A 42 -17.17 -28.36 -13.77
C ILE A 42 -17.07 -26.82 -13.60
N LEU A 43 -18.22 -26.15 -13.42
CA LEU A 43 -18.39 -24.71 -13.20
C LEU A 43 -18.71 -24.35 -11.73
N GLY A 44 -18.64 -25.32 -10.81
CA GLY A 44 -19.01 -25.13 -9.40
C GLY A 44 -18.07 -24.19 -8.64
N SER A 45 -18.66 -23.34 -7.80
CA SER A 45 -17.98 -22.31 -7.00
C SER A 45 -16.81 -22.85 -6.18
N ILE A 46 -16.84 -24.10 -5.74
CA ILE A 46 -15.79 -24.78 -4.96
C ILE A 46 -15.78 -26.26 -5.41
N ASP A 47 -14.64 -26.93 -5.43
CA ASP A 47 -14.47 -28.28 -6.01
C ASP A 47 -15.54 -29.30 -5.55
N GLY A 48 -16.48 -29.62 -6.44
CA GLY A 48 -17.55 -30.60 -6.18
C GLY A 48 -18.72 -30.10 -5.33
N TYR A 49 -18.70 -28.83 -4.90
CA TYR A 49 -19.72 -28.24 -4.02
C TYR A 49 -20.32 -26.95 -4.62
N THR A 50 -21.62 -26.77 -4.40
CA THR A 50 -22.30 -25.49 -4.66
C THR A 50 -22.76 -24.90 -3.34
N ILE A 51 -22.32 -23.68 -3.03
CA ILE A 51 -22.80 -22.95 -1.84
C ILE A 51 -23.95 -22.06 -2.28
N LYS A 52 -25.14 -22.28 -1.68
CA LYS A 52 -26.35 -21.49 -1.96
C LYS A 52 -26.79 -20.75 -0.72
N ARG A 53 -27.25 -19.51 -0.91
CA ARG A 53 -27.76 -18.66 0.18
C ARG A 53 -29.14 -19.17 0.63
N HIS A 54 -29.39 -19.17 1.94
CA HIS A 54 -30.72 -19.44 2.48
C HIS A 54 -31.72 -18.40 1.97
N HIS A 55 -32.79 -18.86 1.31
CA HIS A 55 -33.95 -18.04 0.98
C HIS A 55 -35.12 -18.54 1.84
N GLY A 56 -35.30 -17.98 3.04
CA GLY A 56 -36.43 -18.30 3.93
C GLY A 56 -36.09 -19.09 5.20
N PHE A 57 -37.11 -19.28 6.06
CA PHE A 57 -37.03 -19.89 7.39
C PHE A 57 -36.42 -21.30 7.36
N LYS A 58 -35.59 -21.60 8.37
CA LYS A 58 -35.00 -22.92 8.65
C LYS A 58 -36.11 -23.95 8.92
N TYR A 59 -36.71 -24.51 7.88
CA TYR A 59 -37.38 -25.79 8.03
C TYR A 59 -36.32 -26.87 8.20
N GLY A 60 -36.50 -27.70 9.23
CA GLY A 60 -35.59 -28.79 9.58
C GLY A 60 -35.21 -29.59 8.35
N LEU A 61 -33.99 -29.36 7.88
CA LEU A 61 -33.40 -30.17 6.82
C LEU A 61 -33.24 -31.59 7.36
N PRO A 62 -33.44 -32.62 6.53
CA PRO A 62 -33.14 -33.99 6.92
C PRO A 62 -31.69 -34.04 7.40
N HIS A 63 -31.44 -34.78 8.48
CA HIS A 63 -30.10 -34.96 9.03
C HIS A 63 -29.21 -35.57 7.93
N ASP A 64 -28.38 -34.75 7.29
CA ASP A 64 -27.41 -35.20 6.29
C ASP A 64 -26.24 -35.86 7.04
N PRO A 65 -26.09 -37.20 6.99
CA PRO A 65 -25.05 -37.90 7.73
C PRO A 65 -23.63 -37.50 7.29
N LEU A 66 -23.47 -36.87 6.11
CA LEU A 66 -22.21 -36.35 5.60
C LEU A 66 -22.05 -34.83 5.78
N GLY A 67 -23.07 -34.13 6.30
CA GLY A 67 -23.07 -32.67 6.44
C GLY A 67 -21.85 -32.17 7.23
N HIS A 68 -21.50 -32.84 8.33
CA HIS A 68 -20.33 -32.51 9.14
C HIS A 68 -18.99 -32.67 8.41
N GLN A 69 -18.86 -33.63 7.50
CA GLN A 69 -17.64 -33.79 6.71
C GLN A 69 -17.49 -32.68 5.66
N LYS A 70 -18.61 -32.28 5.04
CA LYS A 70 -18.67 -31.17 4.07
C LYS A 70 -18.31 -29.85 4.73
N GLU A 71 -18.90 -29.57 5.89
CA GLU A 71 -18.59 -28.36 6.68
C GLU A 71 -17.12 -28.30 7.08
N LYS A 72 -16.55 -29.41 7.57
CA LYS A 72 -15.11 -29.48 7.91
C LYS A 72 -14.21 -29.24 6.70
N HIS A 73 -14.60 -29.72 5.52
CA HIS A 73 -13.86 -29.48 4.28
C HIS A 73 -13.87 -27.99 3.91
N ILE A 74 -15.05 -27.35 3.91
CA ILE A 74 -15.17 -25.91 3.62
C ILE A 74 -14.42 -25.08 4.67
N ASP A 75 -14.56 -25.40 5.96
CA ASP A 75 -13.82 -24.73 7.03
C ASP A 75 -12.30 -24.80 6.79
N SER A 76 -11.78 -25.96 6.35
CA SER A 76 -10.37 -26.13 6.01
C SER A 76 -9.95 -25.29 4.80
N LEU A 77 -10.81 -25.13 3.79
CA LEU A 77 -10.53 -24.28 2.64
C LEU A 77 -10.53 -22.79 3.01
N VAL A 78 -11.42 -22.38 3.92
CA VAL A 78 -11.45 -21.02 4.48
C VAL A 78 -10.17 -20.74 5.29
N ASP A 79 -9.74 -21.69 6.12
CA ASP A 79 -8.49 -21.58 6.90
C ASP A 79 -7.23 -21.47 6.04
N LYS A 80 -7.28 -21.97 4.80
CA LYS A 80 -6.19 -21.88 3.83
C LYS A 80 -6.27 -20.64 2.95
N GLY A 81 -7.35 -19.87 3.04
CA GLY A 81 -7.61 -18.70 2.19
C GLY A 81 -7.99 -19.06 0.76
N VAL A 82 -8.35 -20.33 0.51
CA VAL A 82 -8.81 -20.78 -0.80
C VAL A 82 -10.23 -20.29 -1.05
N VAL A 83 -11.08 -20.43 -0.03
CA VAL A 83 -12.45 -19.93 -0.03
C VAL A 83 -12.50 -18.70 0.86
N VAL A 84 -12.97 -17.59 0.33
CA VAL A 84 -13.07 -16.32 1.07
C VAL A 84 -14.47 -15.75 0.98
N VAL A 85 -14.86 -15.04 2.04
CA VAL A 85 -16.09 -14.25 2.06
C VAL A 85 -15.69 -12.80 1.92
N VAL A 86 -16.25 -12.12 0.93
CA VAL A 86 -16.01 -10.70 0.67
C VAL A 86 -17.26 -9.91 1.00
N ARG A 87 -17.07 -8.78 1.69
CA ARG A 87 -18.14 -7.82 1.97
C ARG A 87 -17.76 -6.45 1.39
N PRO A 88 -18.31 -6.03 0.24
CA PRO A 88 -18.05 -4.70 -0.32
C PRO A 88 -18.68 -3.59 0.52
N ASN A 89 -18.19 -2.35 0.35
CA ASN A 89 -18.77 -1.10 0.88
C ASN A 89 -18.86 -1.00 2.42
N VAL A 90 -17.76 -1.21 3.12
CA VAL A 90 -17.72 -1.13 4.58
C VAL A 90 -17.07 0.19 5.00
N SER A 91 -17.86 1.10 5.58
CA SER A 91 -17.40 2.44 6.02
C SER A 91 -16.48 2.39 7.24
N THR A 92 -16.64 1.39 8.10
CA THR A 92 -15.85 1.22 9.33
C THR A 92 -15.04 -0.07 9.28
N ARG A 93 -13.74 0.04 8.96
CA ARG A 93 -12.83 -1.10 9.05
C ARG A 93 -12.39 -1.35 10.48
N ASN A 94 -12.26 -2.62 10.80
CA ASN A 94 -11.71 -3.12 12.05
C ASN A 94 -10.77 -4.29 11.71
N ARG A 95 -9.55 -4.25 12.26
CA ARG A 95 -8.50 -5.27 12.06
C ARG A 95 -8.94 -6.71 12.32
N PHE A 96 -9.91 -6.92 13.22
CA PHE A 96 -10.43 -8.24 13.54
C PHE A 96 -11.39 -8.79 12.48
N TYR A 97 -12.01 -7.91 11.69
CA TYR A 97 -12.95 -8.30 10.64
C TYR A 97 -12.30 -8.29 9.26
N TYR A 98 -11.43 -7.31 9.00
CA TYR A 98 -10.75 -7.11 7.71
C TYR A 98 -9.24 -7.17 7.93
N PRO A 99 -8.62 -8.34 7.71
CA PRO A 99 -7.22 -8.56 8.02
C PRO A 99 -6.25 -7.89 7.03
N PHE A 100 -6.73 -7.43 5.87
CA PHE A 100 -5.88 -6.89 4.81
C PHE A 100 -6.08 -5.40 4.57
N PHE A 101 -5.00 -4.74 4.17
CA PHE A 101 -4.97 -3.32 3.87
C PHE A 101 -4.06 -3.05 2.67
N ILE A 102 -4.44 -2.10 1.82
CA ILE A 102 -3.67 -1.68 0.64
C ILE A 102 -2.95 -0.38 0.96
N ALA A 103 -1.62 -0.41 0.97
CA ALA A 103 -0.75 0.74 1.19
C ALA A 103 -0.76 1.71 -0.01
N GLU A 104 -0.18 2.90 0.17
CA GLU A 104 -0.12 3.98 -0.84
C GLU A 104 0.65 3.57 -2.10
N ASN A 105 1.60 2.65 -1.96
CA ASN A 105 2.36 2.05 -3.06
C ASN A 105 1.60 0.89 -3.77
N ALA A 106 0.32 0.68 -3.41
CA ALA A 106 -0.55 -0.40 -3.88
C ALA A 106 -0.14 -1.82 -3.46
N GLU A 107 0.70 -1.96 -2.43
CA GLU A 107 0.98 -3.26 -1.82
C GLU A 107 -0.13 -3.66 -0.84
N LEU A 108 -0.57 -4.92 -0.93
CA LEU A 108 -1.46 -5.54 0.06
C LEU A 108 -0.61 -6.13 1.19
N PHE A 109 -0.98 -5.86 2.43
CA PHE A 109 -0.37 -6.47 3.61
C PHE A 109 -1.42 -6.90 4.63
N CYS A 110 -1.04 -7.83 5.50
CA CYS A 110 -1.88 -8.25 6.63
C CYS A 110 -1.60 -7.36 7.84
N VAL A 111 -2.65 -6.82 8.45
CA VAL A 111 -2.56 -5.88 9.59
C VAL A 111 -2.13 -6.59 10.88
N GLN A 112 -2.49 -7.88 11.03
CA GLN A 112 -2.16 -8.70 12.20
C GLN A 112 -1.74 -10.10 11.75
N ASP A 113 -0.56 -10.20 11.15
CA ASP A 113 0.00 -11.44 10.62
C ASP A 113 0.04 -12.59 11.64
N LEU A 114 0.36 -12.31 12.91
CA LEU A 114 0.38 -13.30 13.99
C LEU A 114 -1.00 -13.84 14.39
N SER A 115 -2.08 -13.17 14.02
CA SER A 115 -3.46 -13.58 14.38
C SER A 115 -4.09 -14.55 13.38
N PHE A 116 -3.45 -14.79 12.23
CA PHE A 116 -4.01 -15.62 11.17
C PHE A 116 -3.03 -16.71 10.74
N ASN A 117 -3.58 -17.76 10.12
CA ASN A 117 -2.77 -18.83 9.56
C ASN A 117 -1.82 -18.28 8.47
N ALA A 118 -0.54 -18.62 8.54
CA ALA A 118 0.45 -18.17 7.56
C ALA A 118 0.10 -18.61 6.13
N VAL A 119 -0.51 -19.80 5.96
CA VAL A 119 -0.99 -20.30 4.67
C VAL A 119 -2.12 -19.41 4.15
N PHE A 120 -3.08 -19.03 5.00
CA PHE A 120 -4.13 -18.08 4.64
C PHE A 120 -3.53 -16.79 4.09
N ILE A 121 -2.66 -16.14 4.86
CA ILE A 121 -2.03 -14.88 4.46
C ILE A 121 -1.31 -15.03 3.12
N ARG A 122 -0.47 -16.06 2.98
CA ARG A 122 0.30 -16.30 1.76
C ARG A 122 -0.58 -16.55 0.54
N THR A 123 -1.64 -17.34 0.68
CA THR A 123 -2.60 -17.61 -0.41
C THR A 123 -3.25 -16.31 -0.88
N ILE A 124 -3.70 -15.46 0.05
CA ILE A 124 -4.33 -14.18 -0.29
C ILE A 124 -3.35 -13.23 -0.98
N LEU A 125 -2.14 -13.07 -0.42
CA LEU A 125 -1.12 -12.18 -0.98
C LEU A 125 -0.69 -12.62 -2.39
N ASN A 126 -0.59 -13.92 -2.64
CA ASN A 126 -0.28 -14.45 -3.98
C ASN A 126 -1.44 -14.19 -4.95
N GLY A 127 -2.68 -14.49 -4.55
CA GLY A 127 -3.84 -14.19 -5.37
C GLY A 127 -3.96 -12.70 -5.71
N PHE A 128 -3.63 -11.82 -4.76
CA PHE A 128 -3.58 -10.38 -5.00
C PHE A 128 -2.55 -10.00 -6.06
N LYS A 129 -1.33 -10.55 -5.98
CA LYS A 129 -0.27 -10.30 -6.99
C LYS A 129 -0.73 -10.73 -8.39
N ASP A 130 -1.35 -11.90 -8.49
CA ASP A 130 -1.89 -12.40 -9.75
C ASP A 130 -3.00 -11.47 -10.29
N SER A 131 -3.89 -11.01 -9.40
CA SER A 131 -4.97 -10.07 -9.76
C SER A 131 -4.42 -8.71 -10.21
N VAL A 132 -3.39 -8.17 -9.54
CA VAL A 132 -2.71 -6.93 -9.94
C VAL A 132 -2.02 -7.07 -11.31
N ALA A 133 -1.42 -8.22 -11.60
CA ALA A 133 -0.82 -8.48 -12.90
C ALA A 133 -1.86 -8.47 -14.03
N MET A 134 -3.10 -8.89 -13.75
CA MET A 134 -4.18 -8.97 -14.73
C MET A 134 -4.99 -7.66 -14.87
N HIS A 135 -5.25 -6.96 -13.76
CA HIS A 135 -6.18 -5.82 -13.70
C HIS A 135 -5.50 -4.47 -13.41
N GLY A 136 -4.19 -4.47 -13.13
CA GLY A 136 -3.45 -3.27 -12.74
C GLY A 136 -3.47 -2.99 -11.24
N ARG A 137 -2.76 -1.92 -10.84
CA ARG A 137 -2.61 -1.54 -9.43
C ARG A 137 -3.89 -0.89 -8.90
N PRO A 138 -4.45 -1.35 -7.77
CA PRO A 138 -5.62 -0.73 -7.16
C PRO A 138 -5.26 0.61 -6.52
N ALA A 139 -6.29 1.42 -6.31
CA ALA A 139 -6.20 2.56 -5.40
C ALA A 139 -5.97 2.07 -3.95
N PRO A 140 -5.17 2.80 -3.16
CA PRO A 140 -4.92 2.49 -1.76
C PRO A 140 -6.19 2.46 -0.92
N THR A 141 -6.12 1.80 0.24
CA THR A 141 -7.24 1.83 1.18
C THR A 141 -7.45 3.25 1.69
N ARG A 142 -8.71 3.70 1.65
CA ARG A 142 -9.15 4.93 2.32
C ARG A 142 -10.10 4.51 3.43
N SER A 143 -9.63 4.64 4.67
CA SER A 143 -10.35 4.23 5.88
C SER A 143 -9.94 5.12 7.04
N THR A 144 -10.84 5.26 8.02
CA THR A 144 -10.56 5.89 9.32
C THR A 144 -9.63 5.03 10.18
N PHE A 145 -9.60 3.72 9.92
CA PHE A 145 -8.67 2.80 10.58
C PHE A 145 -7.23 3.02 10.10
N VAL A 146 -6.31 3.22 11.05
CA VAL A 146 -4.88 3.42 10.81
C VAL A 146 -4.12 2.15 11.19
N PRO A 147 -3.69 1.31 10.22
CA PRO A 147 -2.86 0.15 10.51
C PRO A 147 -1.44 0.58 10.90
N VAL A 148 -0.90 -0.07 11.94
CA VAL A 148 0.50 0.07 12.34
C VAL A 148 1.05 -1.33 12.55
N THR A 149 2.02 -1.71 11.73
CA THR A 149 2.75 -2.98 11.81
C THR A 149 4.26 -2.70 11.86
N PRO A 150 5.11 -3.72 12.08
CA PRO A 150 6.56 -3.52 12.03
C PRO A 150 7.07 -3.03 10.66
N GLU A 151 6.37 -3.36 9.58
CA GLU A 151 6.79 -3.03 8.21
C GLU A 151 5.98 -1.88 7.58
N PHE A 152 4.76 -1.62 8.03
CA PHE A 152 3.86 -0.65 7.41
C PHE A 152 3.24 0.28 8.44
N GLY A 153 3.03 1.53 8.06
CA GLY A 153 2.27 2.46 8.89
C GLY A 153 2.40 3.92 8.49
N PRO A 154 1.80 4.81 9.30
CA PRO A 154 1.93 6.25 9.13
C PRO A 154 3.36 6.70 9.40
N GLY A 155 3.79 7.71 8.66
CA GLY A 155 5.18 8.11 8.63
C GLY A 155 5.39 9.44 7.95
N TYR A 156 6.66 9.70 7.66
CA TYR A 156 7.12 10.87 6.95
C TYR A 156 8.35 10.52 6.11
N TRP A 157 8.60 11.31 5.08
CA TRP A 157 9.78 11.19 4.24
C TRP A 157 10.95 11.88 4.92
N LYS A 158 11.99 11.11 5.25
CA LYS A 158 13.23 11.61 5.83
C LYS A 158 14.37 11.47 4.83
N THR A 159 15.12 12.54 4.63
CA THR A 159 16.30 12.52 3.76
C THR A 159 17.37 11.62 4.36
N SER A 160 17.81 10.65 3.57
CA SER A 160 18.87 9.72 3.95
C SER A 160 20.17 10.02 3.22
N GLU A 161 20.09 10.38 1.94
CA GLU A 161 21.26 10.57 1.09
C GLU A 161 20.97 11.64 0.03
N THR A 162 22.04 12.23 -0.51
CA THR A 162 21.96 13.10 -1.69
C THR A 162 23.09 12.73 -2.65
N ASP A 163 22.75 12.20 -3.83
CA ASP A 163 23.71 11.90 -4.89
C ASP A 163 23.91 13.15 -5.76
N PHE A 164 25.15 13.66 -5.77
CA PHE A 164 25.53 14.87 -6.51
C PHE A 164 26.09 14.57 -7.89
N HIS A 165 25.98 13.36 -8.43
CA HIS A 165 26.42 12.98 -9.78
C HIS A 165 27.78 13.59 -10.17
N GLY A 166 28.80 13.41 -9.30
CA GLY A 166 30.01 14.24 -9.28
C GLY A 166 30.72 14.42 -10.63
N VAL A 167 30.86 13.33 -11.41
CA VAL A 167 31.51 13.38 -12.74
C VAL A 167 30.72 14.24 -13.74
N LYS A 168 29.40 14.05 -13.79
CA LYS A 168 28.52 14.81 -14.69
C LYS A 168 28.51 16.29 -14.31
N ASN A 169 28.42 16.58 -13.01
CA ASN A 169 28.40 17.96 -12.53
C ASN A 169 29.74 18.68 -12.75
N ALA A 170 30.88 17.99 -12.62
CA ALA A 170 32.18 18.58 -12.93
C ALA A 170 32.30 19.01 -14.40
N ALA A 171 31.80 18.20 -15.34
CA ALA A 171 31.76 18.55 -16.76
C ALA A 171 30.86 19.76 -17.04
N VAL A 172 29.67 19.80 -16.41
CA VAL A 172 28.74 20.93 -16.51
C VAL A 172 29.38 22.22 -15.97
N MET A 173 30.06 22.16 -14.83
CA MET A 173 30.78 23.32 -14.26
C MET A 173 31.87 23.85 -15.19
N MET A 174 32.63 22.96 -15.86
CA MET A 174 33.64 23.38 -16.84
C MET A 174 33.02 24.08 -18.06
N LEU A 175 31.89 23.58 -18.56
CA LEU A 175 31.16 24.22 -19.66
C LEU A 175 30.59 25.58 -19.26
N ASN A 176 29.98 25.67 -18.07
CA ASN A 176 29.47 26.94 -17.53
C ASN A 176 30.61 27.94 -17.39
N ARG A 177 31.78 27.51 -16.91
CA ARG A 177 32.96 28.37 -16.84
C ARG A 177 33.37 28.86 -18.22
N ALA A 178 33.55 27.97 -19.20
CA ALA A 178 34.00 28.32 -20.56
C ALA A 178 33.08 29.35 -21.24
N THR A 179 31.76 29.22 -21.06
CA THR A 179 30.76 30.16 -21.62
C THR A 179 30.71 31.51 -20.93
N SER A 180 31.31 31.65 -19.75
CA SER A 180 31.26 32.86 -18.92
C SER A 180 32.65 33.42 -18.58
N MET A 181 33.69 32.99 -19.31
CA MET A 181 35.07 33.52 -19.24
C MET A 181 35.20 34.99 -19.67
N GLY A 182 34.14 35.62 -20.18
CA GLY A 182 34.09 37.06 -20.44
C GLY A 182 33.96 37.94 -19.19
N ASP A 183 33.56 37.37 -18.05
CA ASP A 183 33.45 38.06 -16.76
C ASP A 183 34.83 38.07 -16.06
N GLN A 184 35.67 39.07 -16.38
CA GLN A 184 37.01 39.20 -15.81
C GLN A 184 36.95 39.34 -14.27
N GLY A 185 37.65 38.45 -13.55
CA GLY A 185 37.80 38.50 -12.08
C GLY A 185 37.05 37.44 -11.26
N ARG A 186 36.20 36.60 -11.87
CA ARG A 186 35.45 35.57 -11.13
C ARG A 186 36.30 34.35 -10.77
N VAL A 187 36.32 33.94 -9.50
CA VAL A 187 36.96 32.70 -9.02
C VAL A 187 36.07 31.50 -9.35
N PHE A 188 36.65 30.39 -9.81
CA PHE A 188 35.88 29.19 -10.12
C PHE A 188 35.19 28.64 -8.86
N GLY A 189 33.88 28.42 -8.94
CA GLY A 189 33.06 27.93 -7.82
C GLY A 189 32.63 29.02 -6.84
N SER A 190 32.87 30.30 -7.14
CA SER A 190 32.47 31.41 -6.25
C SER A 190 31.09 32.00 -6.59
N ASP A 191 30.46 31.58 -7.69
CA ASP A 191 29.18 32.09 -8.18
C ASP A 191 28.26 30.92 -8.56
N GLY A 192 26.98 31.04 -8.25
CA GLY A 192 25.96 30.04 -8.62
C GLY A 192 25.87 29.79 -10.13
N LYS A 193 26.31 30.74 -10.97
CA LYS A 193 26.48 30.53 -12.42
C LYS A 193 27.39 29.34 -12.77
N ASP A 194 28.44 29.10 -11.98
CA ASP A 194 29.33 27.95 -12.20
C ASP A 194 28.59 26.62 -11.96
N TYR A 195 27.60 26.63 -11.07
CA TYR A 195 26.79 25.47 -10.69
C TYR A 195 25.50 25.33 -11.49
N MET A 196 25.21 26.25 -12.42
CA MET A 196 24.00 26.24 -13.23
C MET A 196 23.80 24.90 -13.93
N ASN A 197 22.57 24.37 -13.91
CA ASN A 197 22.22 23.07 -14.51
C ASN A 197 22.94 21.85 -13.93
N THR A 198 23.71 22.00 -12.85
CA THR A 198 24.14 20.84 -12.08
C THR A 198 22.91 20.13 -11.51
N SER A 199 23.02 18.82 -11.37
CA SER A 199 21.91 17.97 -10.96
C SER A 199 22.27 17.13 -9.75
N ARG A 200 21.28 16.88 -8.89
CA ARG A 200 21.40 15.96 -7.77
C ARG A 200 20.12 15.17 -7.59
N ASP A 201 20.26 13.99 -7.01
CA ASP A 201 19.15 13.15 -6.59
C ASP A 201 19.05 13.17 -5.06
N LYS A 202 17.94 13.70 -4.54
CA LYS A 202 17.65 13.67 -3.11
C LYS A 202 16.89 12.39 -2.77
N ILE A 203 17.50 11.50 -1.99
CA ILE A 203 16.93 10.20 -1.63
C ILE A 203 16.31 10.29 -0.23
N GLN A 204 15.02 9.97 -0.14
CA GLN A 204 14.27 9.99 1.10
C GLN A 204 13.66 8.62 1.41
N LEU A 205 13.62 8.28 2.69
CA LEU A 205 13.07 7.04 3.21
C LEU A 205 11.79 7.32 3.99
N TRP A 206 10.78 6.49 3.78
CA TRP A 206 9.59 6.50 4.62
C TRP A 206 9.94 6.00 6.02
N THR A 207 9.82 6.87 7.02
CA THR A 207 10.25 6.63 8.40
C THR A 207 9.04 6.72 9.33
N PRO A 208 8.94 5.88 10.37
CA PRO A 208 7.91 6.00 11.39
C PRO A 208 7.92 7.39 12.05
N ILE A 209 6.74 7.89 12.42
CA ILE A 209 6.63 9.13 13.19
C ILE A 209 7.40 8.97 14.51
N PRO A 210 8.31 9.89 14.87
CA PRO A 210 9.17 9.72 16.03
C PRO A 210 8.39 9.85 17.34
N GLU A 211 8.79 9.08 18.35
CA GLU A 211 8.16 9.09 19.68
C GLU A 211 8.33 10.42 20.42
N SER A 212 9.31 11.23 20.02
CA SER A 212 9.55 12.57 20.58
C SER A 212 8.46 13.59 20.24
N VAL A 213 7.59 13.30 19.26
CA VAL A 213 6.46 14.16 18.92
C VAL A 213 5.40 14.08 20.01
N SER A 214 4.86 15.22 20.43
CA SER A 214 3.80 15.27 21.45
C SER A 214 2.62 14.38 21.09
N SER A 215 1.94 13.81 22.10
CA SER A 215 0.82 12.89 21.93
C SER A 215 -0.24 13.42 20.97
N ASP A 216 -0.62 14.69 21.13
CA ASP A 216 -1.72 15.31 20.40
C ASP A 216 -1.35 15.50 18.92
N THR A 217 -0.12 15.96 18.65
CA THR A 217 0.39 16.09 17.29
C THR A 217 0.54 14.73 16.63
N ARG A 218 1.01 13.73 17.39
CA ARG A 218 1.19 12.37 16.89
C ARG A 218 -0.13 11.75 16.48
N GLU A 219 -1.20 11.92 17.25
CA GLU A 219 -2.53 11.45 16.88
C GLU A 219 -3.03 12.08 15.58
N ILE A 220 -2.88 13.41 15.44
CA ILE A 220 -3.26 14.13 14.22
C ILE A 220 -2.48 13.60 13.01
N LEU A 221 -1.16 13.41 13.16
CA LEU A 221 -0.30 12.88 12.11
C LEU A 221 -0.67 11.46 11.73
N TYR A 222 -0.94 10.57 12.70
CA TYR A 222 -1.35 9.18 12.42
C TYR A 222 -2.65 9.11 11.61
N ASN A 223 -3.63 9.95 11.96
CA ASN A 223 -4.93 9.95 11.30
C ASN A 223 -4.86 10.49 9.86
N ARG A 224 -4.00 11.50 9.63
CA ARG A 224 -3.86 12.16 8.33
C ARG A 224 -2.83 11.52 7.40
N SER A 225 -1.76 10.91 7.94
CA SER A 225 -0.65 10.37 7.16
C SER A 225 -1.10 9.20 6.28
N VAL A 226 -0.50 9.09 5.09
CA VAL A 226 -0.66 7.90 4.25
C VAL A 226 -0.02 6.67 4.91
N ILE A 227 -0.39 5.48 4.46
CA ILE A 227 0.21 4.24 4.93
C ILE A 227 1.18 3.73 3.86
N ARG A 228 2.47 3.65 4.19
CA ARG A 228 3.52 3.11 3.30
C ARG A 228 4.36 2.10 4.05
N ARG A 229 5.20 1.37 3.29
CA ARG A 229 6.20 0.49 3.86
C ARG A 229 7.35 1.31 4.44
N TYR A 230 7.75 1.04 5.67
CA TYR A 230 8.93 1.69 6.24
C TYR A 230 10.18 1.30 5.45
N GLY A 231 11.05 2.28 5.21
CA GLY A 231 12.22 2.14 4.34
C GLY A 231 11.92 2.22 2.85
N GLU A 232 10.66 2.42 2.44
CA GLU A 232 10.33 2.76 1.04
C GLU A 232 11.14 3.99 0.62
N LYS A 233 11.73 3.94 -0.58
CA LYS A 233 12.60 5.00 -1.10
C LYS A 233 11.83 5.85 -2.10
N ARG A 234 11.95 7.18 -1.99
CA ARG A 234 11.63 8.10 -3.09
C ARG A 234 12.88 8.89 -3.48
N THR A 235 13.06 9.06 -4.78
CA THR A 235 14.13 9.89 -5.34
C THR A 235 13.52 11.13 -5.94
N VAL A 236 14.01 12.30 -5.53
CA VAL A 236 13.60 13.58 -6.11
C VAL A 236 14.79 14.19 -6.84
N TYR A 237 14.70 14.20 -8.16
CA TYR A 237 15.66 14.86 -9.02
C TYR A 237 15.56 16.38 -8.86
N GLN A 238 16.68 17.04 -8.62
CA GLN A 238 16.79 18.48 -8.47
C GLN A 238 17.85 19.03 -9.43
N LYS A 239 17.57 20.22 -9.98
CA LYS A 239 18.55 21.02 -10.73
C LYS A 239 18.87 22.30 -9.99
N TYR A 240 20.13 22.72 -10.07
CA TYR A 240 20.54 24.01 -9.52
C TYR A 240 20.31 25.11 -10.55
N LEU A 241 19.39 26.02 -10.24
CA LEU A 241 18.89 27.04 -11.15
C LEU A 241 18.72 28.36 -10.40
N GLU A 242 18.84 29.47 -11.13
CA GLU A 242 18.43 30.77 -10.62
C GLU A 242 16.90 30.84 -10.66
N GLY A 243 16.31 31.17 -9.52
CA GLY A 243 14.86 31.34 -9.39
C GLY A 243 14.54 32.60 -8.60
N ASP A 244 13.27 32.99 -8.64
CA ASP A 244 12.79 34.14 -7.88
C ASP A 244 12.92 33.87 -6.37
N ASP A 245 13.42 34.88 -5.66
CA ASP A 245 13.61 34.85 -4.21
C ASP A 245 13.33 36.24 -3.64
N ALA A 246 12.17 36.37 -2.99
CA ALA A 246 11.70 37.62 -2.42
C ALA A 246 12.58 38.13 -1.26
N TRP A 247 13.46 37.28 -0.71
CA TRP A 247 14.39 37.65 0.35
C TRP A 247 15.78 38.06 -0.16
N ALA A 248 16.08 37.83 -1.45
CA ALA A 248 17.32 38.26 -2.07
C ALA A 248 17.25 39.74 -2.49
N GLN A 249 18.34 40.50 -2.31
CA GLN A 249 18.40 41.93 -2.68
C GLN A 249 18.14 42.18 -4.17
N SER A 250 18.52 41.23 -5.04
CA SER A 250 18.28 41.26 -6.49
C SER A 250 16.92 40.67 -6.89
N GLY A 251 16.15 40.14 -5.94
CA GLY A 251 14.92 39.38 -6.19
C GLY A 251 15.13 37.98 -6.77
N LYS A 252 16.39 37.53 -6.92
CA LYS A 252 16.75 36.21 -7.47
C LYS A 252 17.85 35.55 -6.67
N SER A 253 17.78 34.24 -6.52
CA SER A 253 18.84 33.43 -5.89
C SER A 253 18.98 32.06 -6.56
N TRP A 254 20.16 31.48 -6.40
CA TRP A 254 20.47 30.15 -6.92
C TRP A 254 20.05 29.06 -5.94
N GLN A 255 19.20 28.15 -6.39
CA GLN A 255 18.58 27.14 -5.53
C GLN A 255 18.34 25.82 -6.27
N TRP A 256 18.14 24.76 -5.49
CA TRP A 256 17.79 23.44 -5.99
C TRP A 256 16.28 23.36 -6.25
N ILE A 257 15.89 23.10 -7.50
CA ILE A 257 14.51 23.07 -7.96
C ILE A 257 14.13 21.64 -8.44
N PRO A 258 13.00 21.07 -7.99
CA PRO A 258 12.07 21.63 -7.01
C PRO A 258 12.71 21.67 -5.61
N GLY A 259 12.35 22.66 -4.79
CA GLY A 259 12.77 22.71 -3.39
C GLY A 259 12.14 21.55 -2.60
N VAL A 260 12.96 20.79 -1.87
CA VAL A 260 12.50 19.63 -1.08
C VAL A 260 13.03 19.76 0.34
N ARG A 261 12.12 19.66 1.32
CA ARG A 261 12.46 19.67 2.75
C ARG A 261 13.25 18.42 3.15
N ASP A 262 14.01 18.49 4.23
CA ASP A 262 14.72 17.31 4.73
C ASP A 262 13.77 16.28 5.34
N GLU A 263 12.69 16.77 5.93
CA GLU A 263 11.57 15.99 6.46
C GLU A 263 10.27 16.50 5.84
N ASP A 264 9.45 15.58 5.33
CA ASP A 264 8.21 15.92 4.63
C ASP A 264 7.09 14.93 4.94
N TYR A 265 5.92 15.44 5.35
CA TYR A 265 4.77 14.63 5.72
C TYR A 265 3.85 14.46 4.51
N GLU A 266 3.48 13.23 4.21
CA GLU A 266 2.53 12.91 3.15
C GLU A 266 1.18 12.55 3.74
N PHE A 267 0.12 13.24 3.32
CA PHE A 267 -1.23 13.07 3.84
C PHE A 267 -2.16 12.41 2.83
N LYS A 268 -3.17 11.69 3.33
CA LYS A 268 -4.26 11.10 2.55
C LYS A 268 -4.95 12.21 1.74
N LYS A 269 -5.12 11.98 0.44
CA LYS A 269 -5.90 12.83 -0.47
C LYS A 269 -7.39 12.61 -0.30
#